data_AF-A0A2A4HZA6-F1
#
_entry.id   AF-A0A2A4HZA6-F1
#
_cell.length_a   1.000
_cell.length_b   1.000
_cell.length_c   1.000
_cell.angle_alpha   90.00
_cell.angle_beta   90.00
_cell.angle_gamma   90.00
#
_symmetry.space_group_name_H-M   'P 1'
#
loop_
_entity.id
_entity.type
_entity.pdbx_description
1 polymer ?
#
loop_
_entity_poly.entity_id
_entity_poly.type
_entity_poly.pdbx_seq_one_letter_code
_entity_poly.pdbx_strand_id
1 'polypeptide(L)'
;MASNPLHLLAARLIGKAPAALDAEERNVLAKMQERRPIARDAADVADERATLGDRLADRVAAVGGSWGFIIAFTLVLVGWMVLNSDVLARWGHPFDPYPYIFLNLMLSTLAAVQAPVIMMSQNRQAAKDRLAASLDYEVNLRTELEMLRMHEVIDQSIMARLDELLSLARAQGGGVPDRARAEGAG
;
A
#
# COMPACT_ATOMS: atom_id res chain seq x y z
N MET A 1 23.12 26.82 -18.65
CA MET A 1 22.23 25.65 -18.64
C MET A 1 22.37 24.98 -17.29
N ALA A 2 21.45 25.25 -16.36
CA ALA A 2 21.50 24.67 -15.02
C ALA A 2 21.17 23.17 -15.13
N SER A 3 22.17 22.32 -14.95
CA SER A 3 22.01 20.87 -14.88
C SER A 3 21.02 20.56 -13.75
N ASN A 4 19.83 20.10 -14.14
CA ASN A 4 18.72 19.85 -13.23
C ASN A 4 19.19 18.85 -12.14
N PRO A 5 19.10 19.17 -10.84
CA PRO A 5 19.59 18.32 -9.75
C PRO A 5 18.99 16.91 -9.75
N LEU A 6 17.85 16.71 -10.44
CA LEU A 6 17.25 15.40 -10.71
C LEU A 6 18.18 14.43 -11.46
N HIS A 7 18.95 14.92 -12.43
CA HIS A 7 19.81 14.06 -13.25
C HIS A 7 20.98 13.48 -12.44
N LEU A 8 21.50 14.27 -11.49
CA LEU A 8 22.58 13.84 -10.59
C LEU A 8 22.05 12.93 -9.48
N LEU A 9 20.84 13.17 -8.97
CA LEU A 9 20.24 12.32 -7.94
C LEU A 9 19.85 10.93 -8.50
N ALA A 10 19.25 10.89 -9.69
CA ALA A 10 18.86 9.64 -10.36
C ALA A 10 20.07 8.79 -10.75
N ALA A 11 21.11 9.40 -11.35
CA ALA A 11 22.33 8.70 -11.73
C ALA A 11 23.14 8.20 -10.54
N ARG A 12 23.10 8.93 -9.40
CA ARG A 12 23.91 8.62 -8.21
C ARG A 12 23.23 7.69 -7.20
N LEU A 13 21.89 7.68 -7.12
CA LEU A 13 21.14 6.87 -6.14
C LEU A 13 20.44 5.64 -6.76
N ILE A 14 19.92 5.75 -7.98
CA ILE A 14 19.19 4.65 -8.65
C ILE A 14 20.11 3.91 -9.64
N GLY A 15 21.24 4.52 -10.04
CA GLY A 15 22.17 3.97 -11.02
C GLY A 15 21.62 3.93 -12.46
N LYS A 16 20.44 4.51 -12.71
CA LYS A 16 19.78 4.57 -14.02
C LYS A 16 19.92 5.96 -14.64
N ALA A 17 20.05 5.98 -15.98
CA ALA A 17 19.97 7.23 -16.74
C ALA A 17 18.55 7.82 -16.64
N PRO A 18 18.39 9.16 -16.62
CA PRO A 18 17.08 9.80 -16.47
C PRO A 18 16.06 9.47 -17.57
N ALA A 19 16.54 9.05 -18.75
CA ALA A 19 15.69 8.56 -19.85
C ALA A 19 15.20 7.12 -19.67
N ALA A 20 15.81 6.35 -18.77
CA ALA A 20 15.47 4.96 -18.44
C ALA A 20 14.63 4.84 -17.16
N LEU A 21 14.29 5.96 -16.53
CA LEU A 21 13.42 5.99 -15.36
C LEU A 21 11.97 5.71 -15.76
N ASP A 22 11.27 4.90 -14.98
CA ASP A 22 9.85 4.66 -15.18
C ASP A 22 9.00 5.89 -14.78
N ALA A 23 7.73 5.93 -15.22
CA ALA A 23 6.83 7.04 -14.93
C ALA A 23 6.64 7.27 -13.42
N GLU A 24 6.61 6.20 -12.63
CA GLU A 24 6.51 6.26 -11.17
C GLU A 24 7.79 6.84 -10.54
N GLU A 25 8.97 6.33 -10.91
CA GLU A 25 10.27 6.81 -10.42
C GLU A 25 10.45 8.32 -10.67
N ARG A 26 10.04 8.80 -11.85
CA ARG A 26 10.07 10.24 -12.19
C ARG A 26 9.13 11.06 -11.31
N ASN A 27 7.95 10.54 -11.00
CA ASN A 27 6.95 11.22 -10.18
C ASN A 27 7.40 11.35 -8.73
N VAL A 28 7.98 10.28 -8.16
CA VAL A 28 8.55 10.30 -6.79
C VAL A 28 9.63 11.38 -6.67
N LEU A 29 10.56 11.40 -7.63
CA LEU A 29 11.65 12.37 -7.66
C LEU A 29 11.15 13.82 -7.76
N ALA A 30 10.11 14.07 -8.57
CA ALA A 30 9.46 15.38 -8.67
C ALA A 30 8.82 15.79 -7.33
N LYS A 31 8.05 14.90 -6.70
CA LYS A 31 7.42 15.17 -5.39
C LYS A 31 8.42 15.32 -4.24
N MET A 32 9.59 14.68 -4.31
CA MET A 32 10.68 14.90 -3.34
C MET A 32 11.21 16.33 -3.40
N GLN A 33 11.33 16.93 -4.60
CA GLN A 33 11.77 18.32 -4.75
C GLN A 33 10.78 19.31 -4.15
N GLU A 34 9.48 19.04 -4.26
CA GLU A 34 8.43 19.94 -3.79
C GLU A 34 8.21 19.90 -2.26
N ARG A 35 8.90 19.03 -1.50
CA ARG A 35 8.70 18.82 -0.05
C ARG A 35 7.24 18.64 0.36
N ARG A 36 6.38 18.13 -0.54
CA ARG A 36 4.97 17.90 -0.22
C ARG A 36 4.82 16.62 0.61
N PRO A 37 4.04 16.64 1.71
CA PRO A 37 3.74 15.43 2.45
C PRO A 37 2.89 14.50 1.58
N ILE A 38 3.35 13.27 1.37
CA ILE A 38 2.72 12.24 0.51
C ILE A 38 1.84 11.28 1.35
N ALA A 39 1.43 11.67 2.55
CA ALA A 39 0.42 10.91 3.28
C ALA A 39 -0.97 11.25 2.71
N ARG A 40 -1.21 10.91 1.43
CA ARG A 40 -2.57 10.83 0.90
C ARG A 40 -2.93 9.36 0.97
N ASP A 41 -3.86 9.02 1.86
CA ASP A 41 -4.26 7.64 2.07
C ASP A 41 -4.80 7.08 0.74
N ALA A 42 -4.38 5.87 0.39
CA ALA A 42 -4.92 5.14 -0.76
C ALA A 42 -6.45 5.02 -0.66
N ALA A 43 -6.96 4.94 0.57
CA ALA A 43 -8.38 4.96 0.87
C ALA A 43 -9.06 6.27 0.40
N ASP A 44 -8.47 7.44 0.69
CA ASP A 44 -9.06 8.74 0.34
C ASP A 44 -9.14 8.94 -1.18
N VAL A 45 -8.11 8.54 -1.92
CA VAL A 45 -8.08 8.67 -3.40
C VAL A 45 -9.07 7.71 -4.06
N ALA A 46 -9.26 6.51 -3.48
CA ALA A 46 -10.24 5.54 -3.95
C ALA A 46 -11.68 5.97 -3.63
N ASP A 47 -11.91 6.59 -2.47
CA ASP A 47 -13.24 7.05 -2.04
C ASP A 47 -13.67 8.33 -2.80
N GLU A 48 -12.73 9.23 -3.12
CA GLU A 48 -12.97 10.42 -3.97
C GLU A 48 -13.51 10.05 -5.38
N ARG A 49 -13.25 8.83 -5.86
CA ARG A 49 -13.67 8.35 -7.19
C ARG A 49 -14.84 7.39 -7.16
N ALA A 50 -15.37 7.04 -5.99
CA ALA A 50 -16.42 6.03 -5.86
C ALA A 50 -17.78 6.58 -6.34
N THR A 51 -18.44 5.84 -7.23
CA THR A 51 -19.79 6.20 -7.68
C THR A 51 -20.86 5.74 -6.68
N LEU A 52 -22.09 6.24 -6.81
CA LEU A 52 -23.22 5.82 -5.95
C LEU A 52 -23.49 4.31 -6.05
N GLY A 53 -23.27 3.71 -7.24
CA GLY A 53 -23.39 2.27 -7.45
C GLY A 53 -22.32 1.48 -6.71
N ASP A 54 -21.09 1.99 -6.67
CA ASP A 54 -19.98 1.36 -5.94
C ASP A 54 -20.24 1.29 -4.44
N ARG A 55 -20.80 2.37 -3.87
CA ARG A 55 -21.16 2.45 -2.45
C ARG A 55 -22.31 1.51 -2.10
N LEU A 56 -23.27 1.35 -3.00
CA LEU A 56 -24.40 0.42 -2.80
C LEU A 56 -23.92 -1.03 -2.88
N ALA A 57 -23.07 -1.36 -3.86
CA ALA A 57 -22.49 -2.69 -4.02
C ALA A 57 -21.66 -3.09 -2.78
N ASP A 58 -20.88 -2.17 -2.21
CA ASP A 58 -20.14 -2.42 -0.96
C ASP A 58 -21.05 -2.74 0.21
N ARG A 59 -22.14 -2.00 0.33
CA ARG A 59 -23.07 -2.20 1.43
C ARG A 59 -23.78 -3.54 1.29
N VAL A 60 -24.13 -3.92 0.06
CA VAL A 60 -24.72 -5.23 -0.25
C VAL A 60 -23.72 -6.36 0.02
N ALA A 61 -22.44 -6.20 -0.38
CA ALA A 61 -21.40 -7.20 -0.13
C ALA A 61 -21.10 -7.36 1.37
N ALA A 62 -21.04 -6.26 2.12
CA ALA A 62 -20.80 -6.28 3.57
C ALA A 62 -21.98 -6.92 4.34
N VAL A 63 -23.22 -6.68 3.92
CA VAL A 63 -24.40 -7.30 4.54
C VAL A 63 -24.51 -8.77 4.14
N GLY A 64 -24.29 -9.11 2.87
CA GLY A 64 -24.35 -10.48 2.37
C GLY A 64 -23.23 -11.38 2.88
N GLY A 65 -22.07 -10.82 3.24
CA GLY A 65 -20.92 -11.57 3.79
C GLY A 65 -20.93 -11.78 5.31
N SER A 66 -21.94 -11.27 6.03
CA SER A 66 -22.01 -11.40 7.48
C SER A 66 -22.53 -12.78 7.91
N TRP A 67 -21.87 -13.38 8.90
CA TRP A 67 -22.32 -14.62 9.56
C TRP A 67 -23.76 -14.53 10.08
N GLY A 68 -24.18 -13.35 10.56
CA GLY A 68 -25.55 -13.14 11.05
C GLY A 68 -26.60 -13.21 9.93
N PHE A 69 -26.26 -12.71 8.74
CA PHE A 69 -27.15 -12.77 7.57
C PHE A 69 -27.33 -14.23 7.10
N ILE A 70 -26.25 -15.01 7.06
CA ILE A 70 -26.30 -16.43 6.69
C ILE A 70 -27.24 -17.20 7.63
N ILE A 71 -27.08 -17.02 8.95
CA ILE A 71 -27.91 -17.71 9.95
C ILE A 71 -29.39 -17.30 9.80
N ALA A 72 -29.68 -16.00 9.71
CA ALA A 72 -31.05 -15.51 9.55
C ALA A 72 -31.70 -16.02 8.25
N PHE A 73 -30.95 -16.01 7.15
CA PHE A 73 -31.41 -16.51 5.85
C PHE A 73 -31.72 -18.01 5.91
N THR A 74 -30.85 -18.81 6.52
CA THR A 74 -31.09 -20.25 6.74
C THR A 74 -32.34 -20.49 7.60
N LEU A 75 -32.54 -19.73 8.68
CA LEU A 75 -33.74 -19.84 9.51
C LEU A 75 -35.02 -19.53 8.74
N VAL A 76 -35.01 -18.52 7.88
CA VAL A 76 -36.16 -18.19 7.01
C VAL A 76 -36.45 -19.33 6.02
N LEU A 77 -35.41 -19.92 5.41
CA LEU A 77 -35.59 -21.06 4.51
C LEU A 77 -36.17 -22.28 5.22
N VAL A 78 -35.63 -22.64 6.39
CA VAL A 78 -36.15 -23.76 7.20
C VAL A 78 -37.57 -23.45 7.66
N GLY A 79 -37.85 -22.22 8.09
CA GLY A 79 -39.20 -21.77 8.46
C GLY A 79 -40.19 -21.89 7.30
N TRP A 80 -39.78 -21.54 6.08
CA TRP A 80 -40.60 -21.69 4.87
C TRP A 80 -40.91 -23.15 4.56
N MET A 81 -39.91 -24.04 4.67
CA MET A 81 -40.08 -25.48 4.47
C MET A 81 -41.05 -26.06 5.50
N VAL A 82 -40.87 -25.75 6.79
CA VAL A 82 -41.76 -26.21 7.87
C VAL A 82 -43.19 -25.69 7.67
N LEU A 83 -43.36 -24.41 7.32
CA LEU A 83 -44.69 -23.83 7.11
C LEU A 83 -45.42 -24.49 5.93
N ASN A 84 -44.74 -24.73 4.80
CA ASN A 84 -45.34 -25.38 3.63
C ASN A 84 -45.59 -26.88 3.83
N SER A 85 -44.69 -27.61 4.51
CA SER A 85 -44.84 -29.05 4.74
C SER A 85 -45.74 -29.41 5.92
N ASP A 86 -45.73 -28.64 7.00
CA ASP A 86 -46.37 -29.04 8.25
C ASP A 86 -47.70 -28.32 8.48
N VAL A 87 -47.78 -27.02 8.19
CA VAL A 87 -49.01 -26.23 8.40
C VAL A 87 -49.94 -26.32 7.19
N LEU A 88 -49.39 -26.10 6.00
CA LEU A 88 -50.16 -25.99 4.76
C LEU A 88 -50.56 -27.34 4.16
N ALA A 89 -49.74 -28.38 4.36
CA ALA A 89 -50.11 -29.75 3.98
C ALA A 89 -51.25 -30.31 4.85
N ARG A 90 -51.28 -29.99 6.15
CA ARG A 90 -52.40 -30.37 7.04
C ARG A 90 -53.71 -29.65 6.70
N TRP A 91 -53.64 -28.46 6.09
CA TRP A 91 -54.79 -27.65 5.66
C TRP A 91 -55.23 -27.95 4.22
N GLY A 92 -54.60 -28.90 3.53
CA GLY A 92 -55.04 -29.41 2.22
C GLY A 92 -54.66 -28.55 1.01
N HIS A 93 -54.01 -27.38 1.19
CA HIS A 93 -53.59 -26.49 0.11
C HIS A 93 -52.11 -26.06 0.24
N PRO A 94 -51.16 -26.98 0.08
CA PRO A 94 -49.74 -26.62 0.06
C PRO A 94 -49.41 -25.75 -1.17
N PHE A 95 -48.90 -24.54 -0.92
CA PHE A 95 -48.50 -23.57 -1.93
C PHE A 95 -47.22 -23.98 -2.66
N ASP A 96 -46.23 -24.51 -1.92
CA ASP A 96 -44.98 -25.05 -2.48
C ASP A 96 -44.68 -26.45 -1.88
N PRO A 97 -45.32 -27.52 -2.39
CA PRO A 97 -45.10 -28.89 -1.92
C PRO A 97 -43.67 -29.36 -2.19
N TYR A 98 -43.17 -30.30 -1.38
CA TYR A 98 -41.92 -31.00 -1.67
C TYR A 98 -41.97 -31.55 -3.12
N PRO A 99 -41.04 -31.19 -4.02
CA PRO A 99 -39.64 -30.78 -3.79
C PRO A 99 -39.31 -29.26 -3.78
N TYR A 100 -40.28 -28.39 -3.47
CA TYR A 100 -40.12 -26.93 -3.34
C TYR A 100 -39.62 -26.20 -4.61
N ILE A 101 -40.37 -26.33 -5.71
CA ILE A 101 -39.97 -25.77 -7.01
C ILE A 101 -39.88 -24.24 -6.96
N PHE A 102 -40.78 -23.58 -6.23
CA PHE A 102 -40.77 -22.11 -6.15
C PHE A 102 -39.55 -21.60 -5.39
N LEU A 103 -39.25 -22.21 -4.22
CA LEU A 103 -38.06 -21.87 -3.45
C LEU A 103 -36.78 -22.12 -4.25
N ASN A 104 -36.71 -23.23 -4.99
CA ASN A 104 -35.56 -23.54 -5.83
C ASN A 104 -35.38 -22.52 -6.96
N LEU A 105 -36.47 -22.10 -7.62
CA LEU A 105 -36.42 -21.06 -8.65
C LEU A 105 -35.91 -19.74 -8.07
N MET A 106 -36.43 -19.34 -6.90
CA MET A 106 -36.03 -18.10 -6.24
C MET A 106 -34.55 -18.12 -5.83
N LEU A 107 -34.07 -19.23 -5.25
CA LEU A 107 -32.64 -19.41 -4.91
C LEU A 107 -31.75 -19.40 -6.16
N SER A 108 -32.19 -20.03 -7.25
CA SER A 108 -31.45 -20.05 -8.51
C SER A 108 -31.30 -18.64 -9.10
N THR A 109 -32.37 -17.84 -9.11
CA THR A 109 -32.30 -16.44 -9.55
C THR A 109 -31.43 -15.59 -8.61
N LEU A 110 -31.53 -15.81 -7.29
CA LEU A 110 -30.70 -15.11 -6.31
C LEU A 110 -29.21 -15.40 -6.54
N ALA A 111 -28.84 -16.67 -6.72
CA ALA A 111 -27.46 -17.09 -7.00
C ALA A 111 -26.95 -16.51 -8.34
N ALA A 112 -27.80 -16.49 -9.38
CA ALA A 112 -27.44 -15.92 -10.68
C ALA A 112 -27.11 -14.42 -10.60
N VAL A 113 -27.82 -13.65 -9.76
CA VAL A 113 -27.54 -12.23 -9.52
C VAL A 113 -26.35 -12.04 -8.56
N GLN A 114 -26.13 -12.97 -7.63
CA GLN A 114 -25.01 -12.91 -6.69
C GLN A 114 -23.65 -12.99 -7.38
N ALA A 115 -23.46 -13.89 -8.35
CA ALA A 115 -22.15 -14.09 -8.97
C ALA A 115 -21.56 -12.81 -9.63
N PRO A 116 -22.31 -12.04 -10.45
CA PRO A 116 -21.84 -10.76 -10.97
C PRO A 116 -21.60 -9.70 -9.89
N VAL A 117 -22.44 -9.63 -8.86
CA VAL A 117 -22.26 -8.68 -7.75
C VAL A 117 -20.97 -8.97 -6.98
N ILE A 118 -20.71 -10.25 -6.69
CA ILE A 118 -19.46 -10.70 -6.07
C ILE A 118 -18.28 -10.34 -6.98
N MET A 119 -18.37 -10.63 -8.29
CA MET A 119 -17.32 -10.32 -9.25
C MET A 119 -17.05 -8.80 -9.36
N MET A 120 -18.11 -7.97 -9.34
CA MET A 120 -17.97 -6.50 -9.32
C MET A 120 -17.29 -6.03 -8.03
N SER A 121 -17.68 -6.57 -6.87
CA SER A 121 -17.05 -6.26 -5.60
C SER A 121 -15.58 -6.70 -5.57
N GLN A 122 -15.26 -7.88 -6.11
CA GLN A 122 -13.89 -8.39 -6.22
C GLN A 122 -13.04 -7.54 -7.16
N ASN A 123 -13.55 -7.20 -8.35
CA ASN A 123 -12.85 -6.34 -9.30
C ASN A 123 -12.54 -4.96 -8.70
N ARG A 124 -13.47 -4.43 -7.89
CA ARG A 124 -13.26 -3.15 -7.20
C ARG A 124 -12.24 -3.27 -6.07
N GLN A 125 -12.27 -4.35 -5.29
CA GLN A 125 -11.26 -4.61 -4.28
C GLN A 125 -9.87 -4.77 -4.89
N ALA A 126 -9.75 -5.54 -5.98
CA ALA A 126 -8.48 -5.71 -6.70
C ALA A 126 -7.93 -4.38 -7.26
N ALA A 127 -8.79 -3.49 -7.73
CA ALA A 127 -8.39 -2.15 -8.16
C ALA A 127 -7.84 -1.30 -7.00
N LYS A 128 -8.48 -1.36 -5.82
CA LYS A 128 -7.98 -0.71 -4.59
C LYS A 128 -6.64 -1.30 -4.15
N ASP A 129 -6.53 -2.62 -4.11
CA ASP A 129 -5.31 -3.32 -3.70
C ASP A 129 -4.14 -2.98 -4.65
N ARG A 130 -4.40 -2.90 -5.96
CA ARG A 130 -3.38 -2.47 -6.95
C ARG A 130 -2.93 -1.02 -6.73
N LEU A 131 -3.86 -0.11 -6.41
CA LEU A 131 -3.52 1.28 -6.10
C LEU A 131 -2.69 1.38 -4.81
N ALA A 132 -3.09 0.67 -3.75
CA ALA A 132 -2.35 0.62 -2.50
C ALA A 132 -0.92 0.10 -2.73
N ALA A 133 -0.76 -0.98 -3.49
CA ALA A 133 0.55 -1.53 -3.84
C ALA A 133 1.44 -0.52 -4.60
N SER A 134 0.87 0.29 -5.50
CA SER A 134 1.63 1.33 -6.22
C SER A 134 2.07 2.47 -5.31
N LEU A 135 1.23 2.86 -4.34
CA LEU A 135 1.56 3.90 -3.37
C LEU A 135 2.63 3.41 -2.38
N ASP A 136 2.50 2.18 -1.91
CA ASP A 136 3.50 1.54 -1.04
C ASP A 136 4.86 1.45 -1.74
N TYR A 137 4.87 1.11 -3.03
CA TYR A 137 6.09 1.10 -3.84
C TYR A 137 6.73 2.50 -3.94
N GLU A 138 5.94 3.55 -4.22
CA GLU A 138 6.40 4.94 -4.27
C GLU A 138 7.00 5.40 -2.91
N VAL A 139 6.34 5.07 -1.80
CA VAL A 139 6.82 5.40 -0.45
C VAL A 139 8.11 4.62 -0.12
N ASN A 140 8.18 3.34 -0.45
CA ASN A 140 9.35 2.52 -0.20
C ASN A 140 10.56 3.02 -0.99
N LEU A 141 10.39 3.30 -2.29
CA LEU A 141 11.44 3.87 -3.14
C LEU A 141 11.93 5.21 -2.59
N ARG A 142 11.01 6.09 -2.17
CA ARG A 142 11.37 7.37 -1.56
C ARG A 142 12.22 7.19 -0.29
N THR A 143 11.82 6.25 0.56
CA THR A 143 12.51 5.94 1.82
C THR A 143 13.92 5.43 1.55
N GLU A 144 14.08 4.56 0.55
CA GLU A 144 15.39 4.07 0.12
C GLU A 144 16.29 5.22 -0.38
N LEU A 145 15.76 6.12 -1.22
CA LEU A 145 16.50 7.29 -1.69
C LEU A 145 16.90 8.24 -0.56
N GLU A 146 16.01 8.44 0.41
CA GLU A 146 16.29 9.28 1.57
C GLU A 146 17.36 8.65 2.48
N MET A 147 17.32 7.33 2.69
CA MET A 147 18.35 6.59 3.41
C MET A 147 19.72 6.70 2.73
N LEU A 148 19.79 6.49 1.42
CA LEU A 148 21.04 6.63 0.66
C LEU A 148 21.58 8.07 0.72
N ARG A 149 20.70 9.08 0.65
CA ARG A 149 21.07 10.48 0.82
C ARG A 149 21.62 10.76 2.22
N MET A 150 20.98 10.24 3.27
CA MET A 150 21.47 10.37 4.64
C MET A 150 22.84 9.70 4.81
N HIS A 151 23.04 8.52 4.22
CA HIS A 151 24.32 7.79 4.27
C HIS A 151 25.45 8.61 3.66
N GLU A 152 25.25 9.17 2.46
CA GLU A 152 26.25 10.03 1.80
C GLU A 152 26.59 11.27 2.65
N VAL A 153 25.59 11.91 3.27
CA VAL A 153 25.84 13.07 4.14
C VAL A 153 26.63 12.66 5.39
N ILE A 154 26.33 11.48 5.97
CA ILE A 154 27.05 10.93 7.12
C ILE A 154 28.51 10.66 6.73
N ASP A 155 28.77 9.97 5.62
CA ASP A 155 30.11 9.65 5.15
C ASP A 155 30.95 10.90 4.92
N GLN A 156 30.37 11.90 4.24
CA GLN A 156 31.03 13.20 4.04
C GLN A 156 31.37 13.88 5.37
N SER A 157 30.45 13.83 6.35
CA SER A 157 30.67 14.43 7.66
C SER A 157 31.73 13.69 8.49
N ILE A 158 31.80 12.37 8.38
CA ILE A 158 32.82 11.54 9.02
C ILE A 158 34.19 11.83 8.42
N MET A 159 34.30 11.84 7.08
CA MET A 159 35.55 12.13 6.38
C MET A 159 36.08 13.53 6.73
N ALA A 160 35.22 14.55 6.73
CA ALA A 160 35.61 15.91 7.09
C ALA A 160 36.16 16.01 8.53
N ARG A 161 35.51 15.32 9.49
CA ARG A 161 35.98 15.28 10.89
C ARG A 161 37.28 14.51 11.04
N LEU A 162 37.47 13.42 10.30
CA LEU A 162 38.73 12.66 10.31
C LEU A 162 39.90 13.50 9.78
N ASP A 163 39.70 14.21 8.68
CA ASP A 163 40.72 15.12 8.12
C ASP A 163 41.09 16.24 9.10
N GLU A 164 40.10 16.82 9.77
CA GLU A 164 40.31 17.82 10.81
C GLU A 164 41.17 17.27 11.96
N LEU A 165 40.81 16.10 12.52
CA LEU A 165 41.58 15.46 13.60
C LEU A 165 43.02 15.12 13.17
N LEU A 166 43.21 14.62 11.96
CA LEU A 166 44.54 14.32 11.41
C LEU A 166 45.38 15.59 11.24
N SER A 167 44.76 16.70 10.84
CA SER A 167 45.44 17.99 10.70
C SER A 167 45.92 18.52 12.06
N LEU A 168 45.10 18.41 13.09
CA LEU A 168 45.44 18.79 14.47
C LEU A 168 46.55 17.90 15.04
N ALA A 169 46.49 16.59 14.79
CA ALA A 169 47.51 15.64 15.23
C ALA A 169 48.87 15.93 14.56
N ARG A 170 48.90 16.25 13.26
CA ARG A 170 50.13 16.66 12.56
C ARG A 170 50.68 17.99 13.08
N ALA A 171 49.81 18.97 13.36
CA ALA A 171 50.22 20.25 13.92
C ALA A 171 50.87 20.09 15.32
N GLN A 172 50.38 19.13 16.13
CA GLN A 172 51.00 18.79 17.42
C GLN A 172 52.25 17.91 17.28
N GLY A 173 52.31 17.01 16.30
CA GLY A 173 53.42 16.09 16.06
C GLY A 173 54.68 16.72 15.44
N GLY A 174 54.60 17.95 14.92
CA GLY A 174 55.75 18.70 14.40
C GLY A 174 56.70 19.28 15.48
N GLY A 175 56.38 19.05 16.77
CA GLY A 175 57.12 19.57 17.91
C GLY A 175 57.81 18.51 18.77
N VAL A 176 58.29 17.40 18.21
CA VAL A 176 59.22 16.53 18.95
C VAL A 176 60.57 17.27 18.98
N PRO A 177 61.00 17.84 20.13
CA PRO A 177 62.27 18.52 20.20
C PRO A 177 63.35 17.45 20.00
N ASP A 178 64.18 17.64 18.97
CA ASP A 178 65.40 16.87 18.77
C ASP A 178 66.35 17.14 19.96
N ARG A 179 66.13 16.42 21.08
CA ARG A 179 67.00 16.47 22.25
C ARG A 179 68.33 15.75 22.02
N ALA A 180 68.56 15.16 20.84
CA ALA A 180 69.75 14.37 20.55
C ALA A 180 70.97 15.20 20.10
N ARG A 181 70.88 16.54 20.01
CA ARG A 181 72.00 17.41 19.61
C ARG A 181 72.64 18.27 20.71
N ALA A 182 72.15 18.20 21.95
CA ALA A 182 72.64 19.04 23.04
C ALA A 182 73.65 18.36 24.00
N GLU A 183 73.91 17.06 23.88
CA GLU A 183 74.80 16.32 24.81
C GLU A 183 76.20 15.98 24.25
N GLY A 184 76.62 16.61 23.14
CA GLY A 184 77.91 16.31 22.49
C GLY A 184 79.02 17.37 22.63
N ALA A 185 78.82 18.42 23.42
CA ALA A 185 79.80 19.48 23.61
C ALA A 185 80.02 19.74 25.10
N GLY A 186 80.82 18.88 25.73
CA GLY A 186 81.28 19.00 27.12
C GLY A 186 82.55 18.21 27.30
#